data_AF-A0AAD8ELB6-F1
#
_entry.id   AF-A0AAD8ELB6-F1
#
_cell.length_a   1.000
_cell.length_b   1.000
_cell.length_c   1.000
_cell.angle_alpha   90.00
_cell.angle_beta   90.00
_cell.angle_gamma   90.00
#
_symmetry.space_group_name_H-M   'P 1'
#
loop_
_entity.id
_entity.type
_entity.pdbx_description
1 polymer ?
#
loop_
_entity_poly.entity_id
_entity_poly.type
_entity_poly.pdbx_seq_one_letter_code
_entity_poly.pdbx_strand_id
1 'polypeptide(L)'
;MLVLMLSGILLMPVAAPQKTAWCYSDETNPYFQFSTYTAYEDVYGNETKPVVIQNCQPVEFWMLCRHGTRYPTDAIYLQMKSLTDLRERIIENHEIYHRGELCSKDLSNLKRWNLQTVSPLSGMLTPNGHEGLHNLAKRYKARFPNLLNQAYNSDQFEFRMTDTQRTAASAVAFADGLFGPGNS
;
A
#
# COMPACT_ATOMS: atom_id res chain seq x y z
N MET A 1 73.08 7.37 -41.69
CA MET A 1 72.33 6.18 -41.23
C MET A 1 71.25 6.69 -40.28
N LEU A 2 70.03 6.86 -40.78
CA LEU A 2 68.93 7.56 -40.10
C LEU A 2 68.01 6.50 -39.46
N VAL A 3 67.92 6.45 -38.13
CA VAL A 3 67.00 5.56 -37.41
C VAL A 3 65.76 6.38 -37.04
N LEU A 4 64.66 6.19 -37.78
CA LEU A 4 63.35 6.75 -37.48
C LEU A 4 62.64 5.83 -36.46
N MET A 5 62.54 6.26 -35.21
CA MET A 5 61.72 5.62 -34.19
C MET A 5 60.27 6.10 -34.37
N LEU A 6 59.40 5.23 -34.89
CA LEU A 6 57.95 5.45 -34.96
C LEU A 6 57.32 5.07 -33.62
N SER A 7 56.99 6.08 -32.80
CA SER A 7 56.18 5.89 -31.58
C SER A 7 54.70 5.78 -31.97
N GLY A 8 54.16 4.56 -31.99
CA GLY A 8 52.73 4.32 -32.13
C GLY A 8 52.01 4.62 -30.81
N ILE A 9 51.21 5.69 -30.76
CA ILE A 9 50.32 5.96 -29.63
C ILE A 9 49.09 5.06 -29.76
N LEU A 10 49.02 4.04 -28.91
CA LEU A 10 47.87 3.14 -28.80
C LEU A 10 46.74 3.89 -28.06
N LEU A 11 45.80 4.48 -28.81
CA LEU A 11 44.55 5.00 -28.26
C LEU A 11 43.68 3.82 -27.81
N MET A 12 43.81 3.42 -26.54
CA MET A 12 42.83 2.52 -25.93
C MET A 12 41.51 3.28 -25.78
N PRO A 13 40.39 2.77 -26.32
CA PRO A 13 39.09 3.37 -26.06
C PRO A 13 38.82 3.24 -24.57
N VAL A 14 38.77 4.38 -23.87
CA VAL A 14 38.27 4.44 -22.49
C VAL A 14 36.79 4.08 -22.58
N ALA A 15 36.45 2.84 -22.24
CA ALA A 15 35.07 2.45 -22.05
C ALA A 15 34.49 3.36 -20.97
N ALA A 16 33.54 4.22 -21.36
CA ALA A 16 32.80 5.01 -20.39
C ALA A 16 32.18 4.03 -19.38
N PRO A 17 32.26 4.32 -18.07
CA PRO A 17 31.65 3.47 -17.06
C PRO A 17 30.17 3.29 -17.41
N GLN A 18 29.79 2.05 -17.71
CA GLN A 18 28.43 1.69 -18.01
C GLN A 18 27.62 2.04 -16.77
N LYS A 19 26.82 3.11 -16.84
CA LYS A 19 25.90 3.50 -15.76
C LYS A 19 25.12 2.23 -15.42
N THR A 20 25.37 1.65 -14.25
CA THR A 20 24.57 0.53 -13.76
C THR A 20 23.15 1.08 -13.61
N ALA A 21 22.25 0.67 -14.51
CA ALA A 21 20.87 1.14 -14.52
C ALA A 21 20.26 0.83 -13.15
N TRP A 22 19.83 1.88 -12.44
CA TRP A 22 19.12 1.73 -11.17
C TRP A 22 17.83 0.96 -11.41
N CYS A 23 17.59 -0.08 -10.61
CA CYS A 23 16.37 -0.87 -10.67
C CYS A 23 15.40 -0.40 -9.58
N TYR A 24 14.21 0.04 -9.97
CA TYR A 24 13.13 0.35 -9.03
C TYR A 24 12.71 -0.88 -8.21
N SER A 25 12.85 -2.07 -8.78
CA SER A 25 12.60 -3.33 -8.07
C SER A 25 13.61 -3.70 -6.98
N ASP A 26 14.70 -2.93 -6.84
CA ASP A 26 15.66 -3.04 -5.75
C ASP A 26 15.53 -1.90 -4.73
N GLU A 27 14.54 -1.00 -4.90
CA GLU A 27 14.31 0.10 -3.97
C GLU A 27 13.90 -0.43 -2.59
N THR A 28 14.70 -0.11 -1.58
CA THR A 28 14.48 -0.51 -0.19
C THR A 28 13.46 0.36 0.53
N ASN A 29 13.21 1.58 0.03
CA ASN A 29 12.25 2.52 0.59
C ASN A 29 11.32 3.08 -0.50
N PRO A 30 10.38 2.27 -1.00
CA PRO A 30 9.48 2.69 -2.07
C PRO A 30 8.46 3.74 -1.57
N TYR A 31 7.91 4.49 -2.51
CA TYR A 31 6.92 5.53 -2.22
C TYR A 31 5.54 4.91 -1.89
N PHE A 32 4.98 5.27 -0.72
CA PHE A 32 3.70 4.73 -0.23
C PHE A 32 2.54 5.75 -0.20
N GLN A 33 2.74 7.00 -0.63
CA GLN A 33 1.72 8.06 -0.48
C GLN A 33 0.79 8.16 -1.70
N PHE A 34 -0.28 7.36 -1.71
CA PHE A 34 -1.26 7.28 -2.79
C PHE A 34 -2.51 8.15 -2.57
N SER A 35 -2.37 9.35 -2.01
CA SER A 35 -3.49 10.24 -1.65
C SER A 35 -4.51 9.50 -0.78
N THR A 36 -5.81 9.57 -1.11
CA THR A 36 -6.89 8.90 -0.36
C THR A 36 -6.87 7.36 -0.45
N TYR A 37 -5.93 6.77 -1.20
CA TYR A 37 -5.68 5.33 -1.30
C TYR A 37 -4.48 4.86 -0.47
N THR A 38 -3.76 5.77 0.18
CA THR A 38 -2.67 5.42 1.10
C THR A 38 -3.21 4.52 2.21
N ALA A 39 -2.54 3.38 2.47
CA ALA A 39 -2.95 2.50 3.55
C ALA A 39 -2.73 3.22 4.89
N TYR A 40 -3.63 2.98 5.84
CA TYR A 40 -3.56 3.65 7.14
C TYR A 40 -2.27 3.26 7.88
N GLU A 41 -1.88 2.00 7.74
CA GLU A 41 -0.73 1.38 8.39
C GLU A 41 0.61 1.93 7.88
N ASP A 42 0.65 2.45 6.64
CA ASP A 42 1.87 3.01 6.04
C ASP A 42 2.20 4.41 6.60
N VAL A 43 1.21 5.09 7.19
CA VAL A 43 1.34 6.48 7.67
C VAL A 43 1.25 6.57 9.19
N TYR A 44 0.37 5.78 9.81
CA TYR A 44 0.10 5.88 11.24
C TYR A 44 0.84 4.78 12.01
N GLY A 45 1.56 5.20 13.05
CA GLY A 45 2.33 4.29 13.90
C GLY A 45 1.49 3.36 14.77
N ASN A 46 2.15 2.36 15.33
CA ASN A 46 1.54 1.33 16.18
C ASN A 46 1.57 1.69 17.68
N GLU A 47 1.28 2.94 18.03
CA GLU A 47 1.27 3.37 19.44
C GLU A 47 0.09 2.75 20.20
N THR A 48 0.40 1.95 21.21
CA THR A 48 -0.53 1.17 22.04
C THR A 48 -0.51 1.58 23.50
N LYS A 49 0.37 2.52 23.90
CA LYS A 49 0.43 2.99 25.29
C LYS A 49 -0.92 3.56 25.75
N PRO A 50 -1.37 3.20 26.96
CA PRO A 50 -2.54 3.82 27.57
C PRO A 50 -2.45 5.34 27.57
N VAL A 51 -3.55 6.01 27.27
CA VAL A 51 -3.65 7.47 27.39
C VAL A 51 -3.79 7.81 28.87
N VAL A 52 -2.79 8.50 29.43
CA VAL A 52 -2.75 8.91 30.84
C VAL A 52 -2.73 10.43 30.93
N ILE A 53 -3.74 10.98 31.58
CA ILE A 53 -3.83 12.41 31.93
C ILE A 53 -3.97 12.48 33.45
N GLN A 54 -3.09 13.22 34.12
CA GLN A 54 -3.07 13.29 35.58
C GLN A 54 -4.42 13.79 36.13
N ASN A 55 -4.96 13.06 37.12
CA ASN A 55 -6.27 13.33 37.75
C ASN A 55 -7.48 13.28 36.81
N CYS A 56 -7.35 12.72 35.61
CA CYS A 56 -8.46 12.51 34.68
C CYS A 56 -8.64 11.02 34.38
N GLN A 57 -9.88 10.62 34.10
CA GLN A 57 -10.22 9.30 33.60
C GLN A 57 -11.11 9.45 32.36
N PRO A 58 -10.90 8.65 31.31
CA PRO A 58 -11.76 8.68 30.15
C PRO A 58 -13.15 8.15 30.54
N VAL A 59 -14.21 8.85 30.12
CA VAL A 59 -15.61 8.51 30.44
C VAL A 59 -16.42 8.07 29.23
N GLU A 60 -15.98 8.44 28.02
CA GLU A 60 -16.65 8.12 26.76
C GLU A 60 -15.62 8.00 25.63
N PHE A 61 -15.89 7.12 24.66
CA PHE A 61 -15.12 6.96 23.44
C PHE A 61 -16.07 7.03 22.25
N TRP A 62 -15.84 7.98 21.35
CA TRP A 62 -16.55 8.06 20.07
C TRP A 62 -15.54 8.15 18.94
N MET A 63 -15.89 7.60 17.78
CA MET A 63 -15.03 7.59 16.61
C MET A 63 -15.86 7.70 15.34
N LEU A 64 -15.43 8.58 14.44
CA LEU A 64 -15.86 8.54 13.04
C LEU A 64 -14.75 7.87 12.22
N CYS A 65 -15.05 6.70 11.65
CA CYS A 65 -14.09 5.93 10.89
C CYS A 65 -14.53 5.80 9.43
N ARG A 66 -13.60 6.01 8.49
CA ARG A 66 -13.79 5.59 7.10
C ARG A 66 -13.75 4.06 7.02
N HIS A 67 -14.36 3.50 5.98
CA HIS A 67 -14.13 2.09 5.64
C HIS A 67 -12.63 1.79 5.43
N GLY A 68 -12.23 0.54 5.61
CA GLY A 68 -10.86 0.09 5.34
C GLY A 68 -10.54 0.00 3.84
N THR A 69 -9.33 -0.48 3.54
CA THR A 69 -8.88 -0.71 2.15
C THR A 69 -9.87 -1.57 1.38
N ARG A 70 -10.18 -1.17 0.15
CA ARG A 70 -11.19 -1.81 -0.70
C ARG A 70 -10.64 -2.12 -2.08
N TYR A 71 -11.27 -3.07 -2.76
CA TYR A 71 -11.03 -3.28 -4.17
C TYR A 71 -11.48 -2.05 -4.99
N PRO A 72 -10.89 -1.83 -6.18
CA PRO A 72 -11.39 -0.86 -7.14
C PRO A 72 -12.88 -1.08 -7.44
N THR A 73 -13.60 -0.01 -7.78
CA THR A 73 -14.93 -0.15 -8.37
C THR A 73 -14.81 -0.54 -9.83
N ASP A 74 -15.86 -1.08 -10.43
CA ASP A 74 -15.86 -1.45 -11.86
C ASP A 74 -15.49 -0.26 -12.77
N ALA A 75 -15.96 0.94 -12.43
CA ALA A 75 -15.61 2.16 -13.17
C ALA A 75 -14.09 2.43 -13.16
N ILE A 76 -13.44 2.28 -12.01
CA ILE A 76 -11.98 2.42 -11.90
C ILE A 76 -11.28 1.26 -12.61
N TYR A 77 -11.77 0.03 -12.44
CA TYR A 77 -11.21 -1.14 -13.11
C TYR A 77 -11.24 -1.01 -14.64
N LEU A 78 -12.32 -0.48 -15.21
CA LEU A 78 -12.41 -0.18 -16.64
C LEU A 78 -11.35 0.82 -17.09
N GLN A 79 -11.06 1.85 -16.28
CA GLN A 79 -9.97 2.79 -16.56
C GLN A 79 -8.60 2.09 -16.46
N MET A 80 -8.40 1.22 -15.47
CA MET A 80 -7.14 0.48 -15.27
C MET A 80 -6.81 -0.45 -16.44
N LYS A 81 -7.78 -0.88 -17.26
CA LYS A 81 -7.49 -1.68 -18.46
C LYS A 81 -6.50 -0.98 -19.41
N SER A 82 -6.56 0.35 -19.49
CA SER A 82 -5.64 1.17 -20.31
C SER A 82 -4.17 1.07 -19.85
N LEU A 83 -3.91 0.60 -18.62
CA LEU A 83 -2.54 0.36 -18.14
C LEU A 83 -1.84 -0.76 -18.91
N THR A 84 -2.61 -1.69 -19.50
CA THR A 84 -2.05 -2.73 -20.38
C THR A 84 -1.47 -2.09 -21.64
N ASP A 85 -2.19 -1.15 -22.25
CA ASP A 85 -1.70 -0.44 -23.44
C ASP A 85 -0.49 0.44 -23.11
N LEU A 86 -0.49 1.09 -21.94
CA LEU A 86 0.65 1.85 -21.45
C LEU A 86 1.88 0.95 -21.25
N ARG A 87 1.71 -0.23 -20.65
CA ARG A 87 2.77 -1.23 -20.47
C ARG A 87 3.38 -1.64 -21.80
N GLU A 88 2.55 -1.99 -22.79
CA GLU A 88 3.05 -2.37 -24.12
C GLU A 88 3.86 -1.25 -24.76
N ARG A 89 3.37 -0.01 -24.69
CA ARG A 89 4.09 1.16 -25.21
C ARG A 89 5.43 1.40 -24.50
N ILE A 90 5.51 1.16 -23.18
CA ILE A 90 6.77 1.27 -22.44
C ILE A 90 7.77 0.22 -22.93
N ILE A 91 7.32 -1.03 -23.09
CA ILE A 91 8.15 -2.14 -23.57
C ILE A 91 8.63 -1.89 -25.01
N GLU A 92 7.73 -1.53 -25.92
CA GLU A 92 8.05 -1.24 -27.33
C GLU A 92 9.07 -0.09 -27.45
N ASN A 93 8.86 1.01 -26.70
CA ASN A 93 9.79 2.12 -26.65
C ASN A 93 11.18 1.71 -26.16
N HIS A 94 11.25 0.87 -25.13
CA HIS A 94 12.52 0.41 -24.61
C HIS A 94 13.24 -0.56 -25.56
N GLU A 95 12.55 -1.57 -26.09
CA GLU A 95 13.19 -2.67 -26.82
C GLU A 95 13.40 -2.41 -28.31
N ILE A 96 12.43 -1.77 -28.97
CA ILE A 96 12.45 -1.57 -30.43
C ILE A 96 13.04 -0.22 -30.79
N TYR A 97 12.57 0.83 -30.11
CA TYR A 97 13.01 2.20 -30.42
C TYR A 97 14.24 2.64 -29.61
N HIS A 98 14.72 1.81 -28.67
CA HIS A 98 15.84 2.11 -27.77
C HIS A 98 15.67 3.44 -27.01
N ARG A 99 14.42 3.76 -26.65
CA ARG A 99 14.00 4.93 -25.87
C ARG A 99 13.52 4.50 -24.49
N GLY A 100 14.45 4.40 -23.54
CA GLY A 100 14.15 4.15 -22.14
C GLY A 100 15.38 3.69 -21.37
N GLU A 101 15.40 3.94 -20.06
CA GLU A 101 16.55 3.64 -19.18
C GLU A 101 16.22 2.57 -18.12
N LEU A 102 15.11 1.84 -18.29
CA LEU A 102 14.73 0.76 -17.36
C LEU A 102 15.82 -0.31 -17.31
N CYS A 103 16.14 -0.77 -16.12
CA CYS A 103 17.03 -1.92 -15.96
C CYS A 103 16.34 -3.22 -16.44
N SER A 104 17.12 -4.26 -16.72
CA SER A 104 16.61 -5.54 -17.22
C SER A 104 15.59 -6.21 -16.28
N LYS A 105 15.77 -6.06 -14.96
CA LYS A 105 14.87 -6.60 -13.94
C LYS A 105 13.50 -5.91 -13.96
N ASP A 106 13.47 -4.58 -14.03
CA ASP A 106 12.22 -3.81 -14.09
C ASP A 106 11.47 -4.06 -15.40
N LEU A 107 12.18 -4.11 -16.52
CA LEU A 107 11.60 -4.46 -17.81
C LEU A 107 10.99 -5.88 -17.77
N SER A 108 11.70 -6.85 -17.20
CA SER A 108 11.18 -8.21 -17.02
C SER A 108 9.95 -8.24 -16.11
N ASN A 109 9.90 -7.41 -15.06
CA ASN A 109 8.73 -7.29 -14.19
C ASN A 109 7.53 -6.72 -14.95
N LEU A 110 7.71 -5.65 -15.73
CA LEU A 110 6.65 -5.07 -16.55
C LEU A 110 6.10 -6.08 -17.57
N LYS A 111 6.96 -6.85 -18.23
CA LYS A 111 6.55 -7.90 -19.17
C LYS A 111 5.68 -8.99 -18.54
N ARG A 112 5.93 -9.33 -17.28
CA ARG A 112 5.17 -10.35 -16.53
C ARG A 112 3.93 -9.80 -15.85
N TRP A 113 3.91 -8.50 -15.55
CA TRP A 113 2.79 -7.86 -14.89
C TRP A 113 1.52 -8.01 -15.74
N ASN A 114 0.41 -8.35 -15.11
CA ASN A 114 -0.90 -8.36 -15.75
C ASN A 114 -1.92 -7.76 -14.78
N LEU A 115 -2.91 -7.07 -15.34
CA LEU A 115 -4.01 -6.51 -14.56
C LEU A 115 -4.82 -7.66 -13.94
N GLN A 116 -4.84 -7.74 -12.62
CA GLN A 116 -5.62 -8.74 -11.90
C GLN A 116 -7.12 -8.42 -12.00
N THR A 117 -7.94 -9.44 -12.25
CA THR A 117 -9.40 -9.30 -12.28
C THR A 117 -9.94 -9.19 -10.85
N VAL A 118 -10.80 -8.20 -10.61
CA VAL A 118 -11.41 -7.94 -9.28
C VAL A 118 -12.94 -7.97 -9.31
N SER A 119 -13.53 -8.42 -10.42
CA SER A 119 -14.94 -8.18 -10.76
C SER A 119 -15.97 -8.68 -9.73
N PRO A 120 -15.87 -9.86 -9.10
CA PRO A 120 -16.87 -10.22 -8.08
C PRO A 120 -16.71 -9.41 -6.79
N LEU A 121 -15.60 -8.68 -6.62
CA LEU A 121 -15.24 -7.96 -5.40
C LEU A 121 -15.30 -6.43 -5.57
N SER A 122 -15.90 -5.94 -6.66
CA SER A 122 -15.99 -4.51 -6.99
C SER A 122 -16.42 -3.65 -5.79
N GLY A 123 -15.52 -2.76 -5.36
CA GLY A 123 -15.76 -1.85 -4.22
C GLY A 123 -15.89 -2.51 -2.84
N MET A 124 -15.73 -3.83 -2.74
CA MET A 124 -15.79 -4.57 -1.47
C MET A 124 -14.54 -4.35 -0.63
N LEU A 125 -14.67 -4.52 0.69
CA LEU A 125 -13.54 -4.48 1.62
C LEU A 125 -12.52 -5.58 1.26
N THR A 126 -11.23 -5.26 1.27
CA THR A 126 -10.17 -6.27 1.09
C THR A 126 -9.86 -6.98 2.42
N PRO A 127 -9.22 -8.16 2.39
CA PRO A 127 -8.68 -8.79 3.60
C PRO A 127 -7.76 -7.85 4.39
N ASN A 128 -6.87 -7.11 3.70
CA ASN A 128 -6.00 -6.12 4.35
C ASN A 128 -6.82 -4.97 4.98
N GLY A 129 -7.91 -4.55 4.35
CA GLY A 129 -8.81 -3.53 4.90
C GLY A 129 -9.52 -4.00 6.17
N HIS A 130 -9.90 -5.28 6.22
CA HIS A 130 -10.43 -5.91 7.43
C HIS A 130 -9.37 -5.97 8.54
N GLU A 131 -8.19 -6.50 8.24
CA GLU A 131 -7.08 -6.61 9.19
C GLU A 131 -6.66 -5.24 9.75
N GLY A 132 -6.58 -4.21 8.90
CA GLY A 132 -6.23 -2.86 9.31
C GLY A 132 -7.18 -2.29 10.36
N LEU A 133 -8.48 -2.47 10.16
CA LEU A 133 -9.51 -2.02 11.12
C LEU A 133 -9.56 -2.85 12.39
N HIS A 134 -9.41 -4.17 12.27
CA HIS A 134 -9.31 -5.06 13.41
C HIS A 134 -8.10 -4.70 14.29
N ASN A 135 -6.94 -4.43 13.68
CA ASN A 135 -5.74 -4.00 14.39
C ASN A 135 -5.90 -2.58 14.96
N LEU A 136 -6.59 -1.68 14.25
CA LEU A 136 -6.93 -0.35 14.77
C LEU A 136 -7.78 -0.43 16.04
N ALA A 137 -8.80 -1.29 16.06
CA ALA A 137 -9.60 -1.55 17.24
C ALA A 137 -8.77 -2.07 18.41
N LYS A 138 -7.88 -3.05 18.19
CA LYS A 138 -6.95 -3.55 19.21
C LYS A 138 -6.05 -2.45 19.77
N ARG A 139 -5.55 -1.53 18.92
CA ARG A 139 -4.78 -0.37 19.39
C ARG A 139 -5.62 0.52 20.29
N TYR A 140 -6.85 0.86 19.91
CA TYR A 140 -7.72 1.66 20.78
C TYR A 140 -8.06 0.95 22.08
N LYS A 141 -8.31 -0.36 22.05
CA LYS A 141 -8.52 -1.17 23.25
C LYS A 141 -7.34 -1.09 24.22
N ALA A 142 -6.11 -1.16 23.72
CA ALA A 142 -4.90 -1.02 24.53
C ALA A 142 -4.70 0.40 25.06
N ARG A 143 -5.09 1.42 24.27
CA ARG A 143 -4.94 2.84 24.64
C ARG A 143 -5.98 3.32 25.66
N PHE A 144 -7.18 2.75 25.64
CA PHE A 144 -8.29 3.12 26.52
C PHE A 144 -8.86 1.91 27.26
N PRO A 145 -8.03 1.20 28.06
CA PRO A 145 -8.43 -0.06 28.67
C PRO A 145 -9.62 0.11 29.63
N ASN A 146 -9.71 1.26 30.33
CA ASN A 146 -10.81 1.53 31.26
C ASN A 146 -12.18 1.67 30.58
N LEU A 147 -12.22 1.94 29.27
CA LEU A 147 -13.45 2.04 28.49
C LEU A 147 -13.69 0.81 27.60
N LEU A 148 -12.63 0.26 27.02
CA LEU A 148 -12.74 -0.70 25.92
C LEU A 148 -12.30 -2.13 26.30
N ASN A 149 -11.67 -2.32 27.47
CA ASN A 149 -11.28 -3.66 27.94
C ASN A 149 -12.40 -4.34 28.73
N GLN A 150 -13.56 -4.49 28.10
CA GLN A 150 -14.74 -5.16 28.66
C GLN A 150 -15.43 -6.01 27.59
N ALA A 151 -16.35 -6.87 28.03
CA ALA A 151 -17.19 -7.63 27.10
C ALA A 151 -18.15 -6.69 26.36
N TYR A 152 -18.61 -7.11 25.17
CA TYR A 152 -19.63 -6.36 24.45
C TYR A 152 -20.94 -6.30 25.24
N ASN A 153 -21.55 -5.12 25.23
CA ASN A 153 -22.86 -4.87 25.81
C ASN A 153 -23.58 -3.82 24.94
N SER A 154 -24.75 -4.16 24.41
CA SER A 154 -25.55 -3.28 23.52
C SER A 154 -26.06 -2.02 24.21
N ASP A 155 -26.12 -1.99 25.55
CA ASP A 155 -26.50 -0.79 26.31
C ASP A 155 -25.33 0.20 26.47
N GLN A 156 -24.09 -0.25 26.21
CA GLN A 156 -22.87 0.54 26.41
C GLN A 156 -22.15 0.88 25.09
N PHE A 157 -22.34 0.07 24.05
CA PHE A 157 -21.66 0.22 22.77
C PHE A 157 -22.66 0.33 21.63
N GLU A 158 -22.49 1.38 20.82
CA GLU A 158 -23.30 1.59 19.63
C GLU A 158 -22.40 1.66 18.39
N PHE A 159 -22.75 0.87 17.37
CA PHE A 159 -22.09 0.90 16.06
C PHE A 159 -23.09 1.36 15.00
N ARG A 160 -22.70 2.39 14.23
CA ARG A 160 -23.49 2.90 13.11
C ARG A 160 -22.64 2.87 11.83
N MET A 161 -23.23 2.41 10.74
CA MET A 161 -22.59 2.39 9.43
C MET A 161 -23.57 2.83 8.33
N THR A 162 -23.02 3.29 7.21
CA THR A 162 -23.80 3.49 5.97
C THR A 162 -24.12 2.14 5.31
N ASP A 163 -25.11 2.14 4.42
CA ASP A 163 -25.60 0.95 3.70
C ASP A 163 -24.69 0.53 2.53
N THR A 164 -23.44 0.19 2.83
CA THR A 164 -22.53 -0.42 1.84
C THR A 164 -21.79 -1.60 2.45
N GLN A 165 -21.52 -2.63 1.65
CA GLN A 165 -20.79 -3.81 2.11
C GLN A 165 -19.48 -3.45 2.81
N ARG A 166 -18.70 -2.53 2.23
CA ARG A 166 -17.40 -2.13 2.76
C ARG A 166 -17.50 -1.45 4.13
N THR A 167 -18.56 -0.67 4.38
CA THR A 167 -18.74 0.01 5.68
C THR A 167 -19.29 -0.94 6.74
N ALA A 168 -20.20 -1.84 6.37
CA ALA A 168 -20.69 -2.89 7.27
C ALA A 168 -19.56 -3.86 7.67
N ALA A 169 -18.81 -4.38 6.70
CA ALA A 169 -17.67 -5.27 6.97
C ALA A 169 -16.54 -4.57 7.76
N SER A 170 -16.38 -3.25 7.56
CA SER A 170 -15.45 -2.44 8.35
C SER A 170 -15.89 -2.34 9.82
N ALA A 171 -17.17 -2.11 10.07
CA ALA A 171 -17.72 -2.05 11.42
C ALA A 171 -17.56 -3.40 12.14
N VAL A 172 -17.86 -4.51 11.46
CA VAL A 172 -17.64 -5.87 11.98
C VAL A 172 -16.17 -6.10 12.30
N ALA A 173 -15.25 -5.80 11.38
CA ALA A 173 -13.81 -5.96 11.62
C ALA A 173 -13.33 -5.19 12.87
N PHE A 174 -13.82 -3.97 13.05
CA PHE A 174 -13.49 -3.15 14.20
C PHE A 174 -14.10 -3.72 15.49
N ALA A 175 -15.37 -4.12 15.48
CA ALA A 175 -16.02 -4.75 16.63
C ALA A 175 -15.34 -6.06 17.03
N ASP A 176 -14.98 -6.91 16.06
CA ASP A 176 -14.21 -8.14 16.28
C ASP A 176 -12.84 -7.84 16.91
N GLY A 177 -12.18 -6.75 16.50
CA GLY A 177 -10.91 -6.33 17.10
C GLY A 177 -11.05 -5.86 18.55
N LEU A 178 -12.20 -5.32 18.93
CA LEU A 178 -12.49 -4.93 20.31
C LEU A 178 -12.92 -6.14 21.16
N PHE A 179 -13.83 -6.97 20.67
CA PHE A 179 -14.56 -7.93 21.51
C PHE A 179 -14.33 -9.40 21.13
N GLY A 180 -13.59 -9.67 20.06
CA GLY A 180 -13.46 -11.00 19.47
C GLY A 180 -14.62 -11.34 18.51
N PRO A 181 -14.46 -12.42 17.71
CA PRO A 181 -15.40 -12.77 16.67
C PRO A 181 -16.78 -13.16 17.22
N GLY A 182 -17.83 -12.72 16.53
CA GLY A 182 -19.22 -13.10 16.86
C GLY A 182 -19.84 -12.34 18.03
N ASN A 183 -19.14 -11.32 18.55
CA ASN A 183 -19.59 -10.45 19.63
C ASN A 183 -19.98 -9.05 19.13
N SER A 184 -20.34 -8.94 17.85
CA SER A 184 -20.70 -7.71 17.13
C SER A 184 -22.15 -7.73 16.66
#